data_AF-A0A327NMN6-F1
#
_entry.id   AF-A0A327NMN6-F1
#
_cell.length_a   1.000
_cell.length_b   1.000
_cell.length_c   1.000
_cell.angle_alpha   90.00
_cell.angle_beta   90.00
_cell.angle_gamma   90.00
#
_symmetry.space_group_name_H-M   'P 1'
#
loop_
_entity.id
_entity.type
_entity.pdbx_description
1 polymer ?
#
loop_
_entity_poly.entity_id
_entity_poly.type
_entity_poly.pdbx_seq_one_letter_code
_entity_poly.pdbx_strand_id
1 'polypeptide(L)'
;MPFPGDTLTLKRAIGHRLLPLNLKALVRPGQLPFERRLGTEMPLVVFYTKAQSLFSPYTDARYAYTQITFPNGPVQLLTDGWITVPNGVEMQGSLANDRLSTLLPADWKPTQAVVPSAPAVVLADVQSLSERMTRYASEKAYIHTDRAQYVAGDTLWFKAYLVDGKFHTPNALSQTLYVNLLDATGKRTVSRLVHMDSTGHASGDITLPDSLPSGDYQLLAYTNWMRNADNEFLFRKRIRIDARNAQPDNRIASESKGFRVQVFPEGGQLVEGLSGRVAFQALDNQGHSLSVTVC
;
A
#
# COMPACT_ATOMS: atom_id res chain seq x y z
N MET A 1 38.11 11.89 34.71
CA MET A 1 39.50 11.42 34.40
C MET A 1 39.85 10.31 35.39
N PRO A 2 40.63 9.26 35.06
CA PRO A 2 41.39 8.99 33.84
C PRO A 2 41.07 7.58 33.23
N PHE A 3 41.39 7.25 31.97
CA PHE A 3 42.73 6.84 31.56
C PHE A 3 43.30 7.73 30.44
N PRO A 4 44.55 8.19 30.54
CA PRO A 4 45.30 8.68 29.39
C PRO A 4 45.78 7.44 28.63
N GLY A 5 44.99 6.99 27.68
CA GLY A 5 45.36 5.92 26.77
C GLY A 5 45.12 6.42 25.37
N ASP A 6 46.21 6.78 24.67
CA ASP A 6 46.28 7.15 23.25
C ASP A 6 45.04 6.76 22.45
N THR A 7 44.29 7.75 21.95
CA THR A 7 43.34 7.50 20.86
C THR A 7 44.14 7.05 19.65
N LEU A 8 44.25 5.74 19.48
CA LEU A 8 44.92 5.10 18.36
C LEU A 8 44.23 5.54 17.07
N THR A 9 44.87 6.46 16.33
CA THR A 9 44.38 6.89 15.02
C THR A 9 44.32 5.71 14.06
N LEU A 10 43.43 5.76 13.04
CA LEU A 10 43.34 4.72 12.01
C LEU A 10 44.71 4.36 11.41
N LYS A 11 45.58 5.36 11.23
CA LYS A 11 46.95 5.21 10.73
C LYS A 11 47.85 4.37 11.66
N ARG A 12 47.61 4.40 12.97
CA ARG A 12 48.32 3.60 13.98
C ARG A 12 47.67 2.23 14.21
N ALA A 13 46.40 2.04 13.86
CA ALA A 13 45.72 0.73 13.90
C ALA A 13 46.12 -0.21 12.74
N ILE A 14 46.55 0.38 11.60
CA ILE A 14 47.13 -0.35 10.46
C ILE A 14 48.43 -1.04 10.92
N GLY A 15 48.52 -2.35 10.71
CA GLY A 15 49.67 -3.19 11.08
C GLY A 15 49.55 -3.88 12.44
N HIS A 16 48.59 -3.50 13.29
CA HIS A 16 48.31 -4.19 14.56
C HIS A 16 47.04 -5.04 14.52
N ARG A 17 45.92 -4.47 14.05
CA ARG A 17 44.61 -5.15 13.94
C ARG A 17 44.00 -5.06 12.55
N LEU A 18 44.44 -4.08 11.76
CA LEU A 18 43.96 -3.86 10.40
C LEU A 18 45.12 -4.10 9.42
N LEU A 19 44.84 -4.85 8.35
CA LEU A 19 45.78 -5.01 7.25
C LEU A 19 45.48 -4.01 6.15
N PRO A 20 46.51 -3.38 5.53
CA PRO A 20 46.30 -2.48 4.42
C PRO A 20 45.67 -3.23 3.24
N LEU A 21 44.70 -2.60 2.56
CA LEU A 21 44.03 -3.20 1.43
C LEU A 21 44.99 -3.39 0.25
N ASN A 22 45.23 -4.63 -0.14
CA ASN A 22 45.97 -4.94 -1.35
C ASN A 22 45.02 -5.15 -2.53
N LEU A 23 44.90 -4.13 -3.39
CA LEU A 23 44.00 -4.15 -4.55
C LEU A 23 44.27 -5.31 -5.51
N LYS A 24 45.53 -5.73 -5.67
CA LYS A 24 45.91 -6.87 -6.53
C LYS A 24 45.45 -8.21 -5.94
N ALA A 25 45.29 -8.30 -4.62
CA ALA A 25 44.79 -9.49 -3.94
C ALA A 25 43.24 -9.52 -3.91
N LEU A 26 42.61 -8.34 -3.84
CA LEU A 26 41.16 -8.14 -3.83
C LEU A 26 40.53 -8.45 -5.20
N VAL A 27 41.16 -7.96 -6.27
CA VAL A 27 40.69 -8.13 -7.66
C VAL A 27 41.69 -8.97 -8.42
N ARG A 28 41.34 -10.22 -8.71
CA ARG A 28 42.17 -11.18 -9.45
C ARG A 28 41.61 -11.37 -10.87
N PRO A 29 42.45 -11.67 -11.88
CA PRO A 29 41.94 -12.05 -13.18
C PRO A 29 41.12 -13.35 -13.10
N GLY A 30 40.05 -13.44 -13.89
CA GLY A 30 39.26 -14.66 -14.08
C GLY A 30 39.88 -15.60 -15.11
N GLN A 31 39.09 -16.57 -15.58
CA GLN A 31 39.55 -17.50 -16.62
C GLN A 31 39.63 -16.83 -17.99
N LEU A 32 38.71 -15.89 -18.24
CA LEU A 32 38.66 -15.14 -19.49
C LEU A 32 39.33 -13.76 -19.34
N PRO A 33 39.89 -13.17 -20.42
CA PRO A 33 40.60 -11.89 -20.36
C PRO A 33 39.75 -10.72 -19.82
N PHE A 34 38.44 -10.79 -20.03
CA PHE A 34 37.45 -9.80 -19.59
C PHE A 34 36.79 -10.14 -18.26
N GLU A 35 37.23 -11.19 -17.56
CA GLU A 35 36.64 -11.62 -16.30
C GLU A 35 37.54 -11.23 -15.12
N ARG A 36 36.93 -10.85 -14.01
CA ARG A 36 37.58 -10.49 -12.74
C ARG A 36 36.89 -11.24 -11.61
N ARG A 37 37.68 -11.66 -10.63
CA ARG A 37 37.23 -12.27 -9.39
C ARG A 37 37.45 -11.27 -8.26
N LEU A 38 36.37 -10.86 -7.61
CA LEU A 38 36.35 -9.93 -6.50
C LEU A 38 36.03 -10.67 -5.22
N GLY A 39 36.97 -10.70 -4.28
CA GLY A 39 36.72 -11.28 -2.96
C GLY A 39 37.96 -11.32 -2.08
N THR A 40 37.72 -11.50 -0.78
CA THR A 40 38.75 -11.60 0.25
C THR A 40 38.39 -12.71 1.24
N GLU A 41 39.40 -13.33 1.84
CA GLU A 41 39.21 -14.33 2.90
C GLU A 41 38.86 -13.70 4.25
N MET A 42 39.28 -12.46 4.47
CA MET A 42 38.91 -11.67 5.65
C MET A 42 37.83 -10.64 5.30
N PRO A 43 36.96 -10.25 6.25
CA PRO A 43 36.02 -9.16 6.05
C PRO A 43 36.74 -7.88 5.64
N LEU A 44 36.23 -7.23 4.60
CA LEU A 44 36.72 -5.92 4.18
C LEU A 44 36.00 -4.85 4.98
N VAL A 45 36.75 -3.99 5.67
CA VAL A 45 36.20 -2.93 6.52
C VAL A 45 36.53 -1.58 5.92
N VAL A 46 35.49 -0.79 5.65
CA VAL A 46 35.57 0.57 5.13
C VAL A 46 35.23 1.53 6.27
N PHE A 47 36.15 2.43 6.62
CA PHE A 47 35.92 3.48 7.61
C PHE A 47 35.64 4.82 6.92
N TYR A 48 34.57 5.48 7.35
CA TYR A 48 34.21 6.82 6.90
C TYR A 48 34.90 7.85 7.80
N THR A 49 36.07 8.32 7.39
CA THR A 49 36.90 9.23 8.20
C THR A 49 36.24 10.59 8.51
N LYS A 50 35.17 10.95 7.78
CA LYS A 50 34.42 12.19 7.97
C LYS A 50 33.17 12.04 8.86
N ALA A 51 32.82 10.83 9.29
CA ALA A 51 31.63 10.55 10.08
C ALA A 51 31.96 9.65 11.27
N GLN A 52 31.40 9.94 12.45
CA GLN A 52 31.57 9.12 13.65
C GLN A 52 30.32 8.29 13.95
N SER A 53 30.49 7.13 14.58
CA SER A 53 29.39 6.27 14.99
C SER A 53 29.61 5.70 16.39
N LEU A 54 28.57 5.81 17.23
CA LEU A 54 28.54 5.20 18.56
C LEU A 54 28.41 3.68 18.51
N PHE A 55 28.02 3.13 17.36
CA PHE A 55 27.82 1.69 17.14
C PHE A 55 29.03 1.01 16.47
N SER A 56 30.16 1.70 16.35
CA SER A 56 31.40 1.10 15.85
C SER A 56 31.93 0.09 16.88
N PRO A 57 32.18 -1.19 16.50
CA PRO A 57 32.82 -2.16 17.38
C PRO A 57 34.31 -1.82 17.62
N TYR A 58 34.87 -0.90 16.84
CA TYR A 58 36.23 -0.41 16.96
C TYR A 58 36.28 0.75 17.96
N THR A 59 36.58 0.43 19.22
CA THR A 59 36.60 1.39 20.34
C THR A 59 37.68 2.46 20.21
N ASP A 60 38.75 2.13 19.49
CA ASP A 60 39.90 2.96 19.12
C ASP A 60 39.63 3.83 17.89
N ALA A 61 38.79 3.37 16.96
CA ALA A 61 38.40 4.07 15.74
C ALA A 61 36.88 4.20 15.63
N ARG A 62 36.30 5.14 16.39
CA ARG A 62 34.84 5.43 16.43
C ARG A 62 34.29 6.12 15.18
N TYR A 63 34.82 5.80 14.00
CA TYR A 63 34.26 6.23 12.73
C TYR A 63 33.03 5.39 12.39
N ALA A 64 32.12 5.94 11.58
CA ALA A 64 31.15 5.11 10.88
C ALA A 64 31.91 4.09 10.02
N TYR A 65 31.42 2.86 9.96
CA TYR A 65 32.10 1.76 9.29
C TYR A 65 31.13 0.96 8.43
N THR A 66 31.65 0.24 7.46
CA THR A 66 30.94 -0.80 6.72
C THR A 66 31.83 -2.01 6.60
N GLN A 67 31.29 -3.17 6.93
CA GLN A 67 31.93 -4.46 6.74
C GLN A 67 31.32 -5.13 5.52
N ILE A 68 32.17 -5.67 4.66
CA ILE A 68 31.81 -6.39 3.45
C ILE A 68 32.39 -7.80 3.55
N THR A 69 31.54 -8.81 3.41
CA THR A 69 31.89 -10.23 3.49
C THR A 69 31.42 -10.98 2.25
N PHE A 70 32.18 -12.02 1.89
CA PHE A 70 31.94 -12.86 0.71
C PHE A 70 31.68 -14.30 1.18
N PRO A 71 30.45 -14.62 1.64
CA PRO A 71 30.16 -15.85 2.38
C PRO A 71 30.42 -17.13 1.57
N ASN A 72 30.14 -17.12 0.26
CA ASN A 72 30.34 -18.30 -0.61
C ASN A 72 31.57 -18.14 -1.52
N GLY A 73 32.54 -17.29 -1.15
CA GLY A 73 33.76 -17.05 -1.91
C GLY A 73 33.67 -15.87 -2.90
N PRO A 74 34.67 -15.70 -3.78
CA PRO A 74 34.80 -14.50 -4.60
C PRO A 74 33.71 -14.42 -5.67
N VAL A 75 33.16 -13.22 -5.88
CA VAL A 75 32.22 -12.89 -6.94
C VAL A 75 32.95 -12.79 -8.28
N GLN A 76 32.34 -13.30 -9.35
CA GLN A 76 32.88 -13.14 -10.71
C GLN A 76 32.12 -12.04 -11.42
N LEU A 77 32.88 -11.12 -12.01
CA LEU A 77 32.36 -9.97 -12.73
C LEU A 77 33.15 -9.71 -14.00
N LEU A 78 32.48 -9.18 -15.01
CA LEU A 78 33.09 -8.73 -16.26
C LEU A 78 33.80 -7.38 -16.07
N THR A 79 34.72 -7.04 -16.97
CA THR A 79 35.42 -5.75 -16.97
C THR A 79 34.50 -4.54 -17.12
N ASP A 80 33.27 -4.75 -17.61
CA ASP A 80 32.21 -3.75 -17.71
C ASP A 80 31.34 -3.64 -16.44
N GLY A 81 31.60 -4.46 -15.42
CA GLY A 81 30.93 -4.43 -14.12
C GLY A 81 29.76 -5.40 -13.97
N TRP A 82 29.39 -6.16 -15.00
CA TRP A 82 28.31 -7.16 -14.88
C TRP A 82 28.72 -8.35 -14.02
N ILE A 83 27.90 -8.72 -13.04
CA ILE A 83 28.13 -9.90 -12.20
C ILE A 83 27.72 -11.15 -12.96
N THR A 84 28.68 -12.04 -13.23
CA THR A 84 28.44 -13.31 -13.92
C THR A 84 28.15 -14.45 -12.94
N VAL A 85 28.82 -14.46 -11.78
CA VAL A 85 28.59 -15.47 -10.73
C VAL A 85 28.43 -14.76 -9.38
N PRO A 86 27.19 -14.63 -8.87
CA PRO A 86 26.92 -14.00 -7.59
C PRO A 86 27.12 -14.99 -6.45
N ASN A 87 28.36 -15.17 -6.00
CA ASN A 87 28.69 -15.98 -4.82
C ASN A 87 28.27 -15.33 -3.48
N GLY A 88 27.37 -14.35 -3.52
CA GLY A 88 26.89 -13.60 -2.38
C GLY A 88 27.88 -12.51 -1.94
N VAL A 89 27.35 -11.33 -1.65
CA VAL A 89 28.05 -10.24 -0.97
C VAL A 89 27.14 -9.79 0.16
N GLU A 90 27.65 -9.80 1.37
CA GLU A 90 26.96 -9.27 2.53
C GLU A 90 27.63 -7.97 2.93
N MET A 91 26.83 -6.94 3.16
CA MET A 91 27.27 -5.63 3.61
C MET A 91 26.55 -5.28 4.90
N GLN A 92 27.31 -4.92 5.93
CA GLN A 92 26.79 -4.49 7.23
C GLN A 92 27.38 -3.14 7.62
N GLY A 93 26.56 -2.24 8.15
CA GLY A 93 27.00 -0.94 8.66
C GLY A 93 26.49 0.23 7.82
N SER A 94 27.23 1.34 7.83
CA SER A 94 26.75 2.64 7.31
C SER A 94 26.33 2.62 5.84
N LEU A 95 27.09 1.97 4.96
CA LEU A 95 26.78 1.85 3.53
C LEU A 95 25.54 1.00 3.28
N ALA A 96 25.35 -0.06 4.07
CA ALA A 96 24.20 -0.95 3.95
C ALA A 96 22.91 -0.30 4.47
N ASN A 97 23.04 0.65 5.40
CA ASN A 97 21.93 1.44 5.92
C ASN A 97 21.59 2.64 5.01
N ASP A 98 22.49 3.02 4.10
CA ASP A 98 22.24 4.05 3.10
C ASP A 98 21.30 3.48 2.03
N ARG A 99 20.09 4.03 1.94
CA ARG A 99 19.04 3.53 1.05
C ARG A 99 19.48 3.74 -0.41
N LEU A 100 19.09 2.86 -1.32
CA LEU A 100 19.40 2.97 -2.77
C LEU A 100 19.07 4.35 -3.39
N SER A 101 18.18 5.15 -2.78
CA SER A 101 17.88 6.52 -3.20
C SER A 101 18.97 7.57 -2.90
N THR A 102 19.97 7.27 -2.06
CA THR A 102 21.08 8.18 -1.73
C THR A 102 22.38 7.88 -2.50
N LEU A 103 22.42 6.81 -3.29
CA LEU A 103 23.59 6.38 -4.10
C LEU A 103 23.69 7.05 -5.48
N LEU A 104 23.33 8.34 -5.58
CA LEU A 104 23.66 9.10 -6.78
C LEU A 104 25.17 9.44 -6.73
N PRO A 105 25.92 9.26 -7.84
CA PRO A 105 27.31 9.72 -7.93
C PRO A 105 27.41 11.20 -7.54
N ALA A 106 28.47 11.60 -6.83
CA ALA A 106 28.63 12.99 -6.34
C ALA A 106 28.71 14.04 -7.47
N ASP A 107 28.99 13.56 -8.68
CA ASP A 107 29.12 14.25 -9.95
C ASP A 107 27.85 14.18 -10.81
N TRP A 108 26.81 13.49 -10.34
CA TRP A 108 25.52 13.45 -11.01
C TRP A 108 24.85 14.83 -10.94
N LYS A 109 24.80 15.50 -12.09
CA LYS A 109 23.95 16.67 -12.30
C LYS A 109 22.81 16.23 -13.21
N PRO A 110 21.54 16.49 -12.87
CA PRO A 110 20.45 16.20 -13.79
C PRO A 110 20.73 16.96 -15.07
N THR A 111 20.95 16.26 -16.18
CA THR A 111 20.85 16.87 -17.50
C THR A 111 19.44 17.43 -17.55
N GLN A 112 19.31 18.77 -17.61
CA GLN A 112 18.02 19.38 -17.86
C GLN A 112 17.51 18.76 -19.15
N ALA A 113 16.54 17.85 -19.02
CA ALA A 113 15.79 17.37 -20.16
C ALA A 113 15.25 18.63 -20.81
N VAL A 114 15.62 18.86 -22.07
CA VAL A 114 14.94 19.84 -22.90
C VAL A 114 13.48 19.42 -22.88
N VAL A 115 12.68 20.10 -22.07
CA VAL A 115 11.24 19.92 -22.04
C VAL A 115 10.77 20.51 -23.36
N PRO A 116 10.34 19.72 -24.36
CA PRO A 116 9.61 20.33 -25.45
C PRO A 116 8.40 21.00 -24.79
N SER A 117 8.19 22.27 -25.11
CA SER A 117 7.07 23.07 -24.65
C SER A 117 5.76 22.50 -25.20
N ALA A 118 5.32 21.38 -24.62
CA ALA A 118 3.96 20.91 -24.68
C ALA A 118 3.26 21.42 -23.41
N PRO A 119 1.99 21.84 -23.49
CA PRO A 119 1.29 22.53 -22.41
C PRO A 119 1.34 21.70 -21.11
N ALA A 120 1.79 22.35 -20.03
CA ALA A 120 2.19 21.79 -18.73
C ALA A 120 1.06 21.13 -17.91
N VAL A 121 -0.08 20.78 -18.51
CA VAL A 121 -1.24 20.25 -17.78
C VAL A 121 -1.10 18.73 -17.55
N VAL A 122 -0.31 18.00 -18.34
CA VAL A 122 -0.43 16.52 -18.36
C VAL A 122 0.56 15.79 -17.46
N LEU A 123 1.75 16.35 -17.16
CA LEU A 123 2.83 15.60 -16.47
C LEU A 123 2.78 15.63 -14.94
N ALA A 124 2.22 16.68 -14.33
CA ALA A 124 1.99 16.75 -12.88
C ALA A 124 0.91 15.74 -12.42
N ASP A 125 -0.04 15.43 -13.30
CA ASP A 125 -1.07 14.44 -13.04
C ASP A 125 -0.51 13.01 -13.02
N VAL A 126 0.45 12.64 -13.87
CA VAL A 126 0.93 11.24 -13.91
C VAL A 126 1.76 10.85 -12.68
N GLN A 127 2.60 11.76 -12.18
CA GLN A 127 3.37 11.49 -10.96
C GLN A 127 2.48 11.47 -9.71
N SER A 128 1.54 12.41 -9.59
CA SER A 128 0.55 12.38 -8.52
C SER A 128 -0.39 11.18 -8.61
N LEU A 129 -0.68 10.67 -9.81
CA LEU A 129 -1.43 9.43 -10.03
C LEU A 129 -0.68 8.20 -9.54
N SER A 130 0.64 8.10 -9.77
CA SER A 130 1.42 6.94 -9.29
C SER A 130 1.56 6.92 -7.76
N GLU A 131 1.77 8.08 -7.14
CA GLU A 131 1.79 8.23 -5.68
C GLU A 131 0.40 8.07 -5.04
N ARG A 132 -0.67 8.49 -5.72
CA ARG A 132 -2.05 8.12 -5.35
C ARG A 132 -2.22 6.60 -5.53
N MET A 133 -1.86 5.97 -6.64
CA MET A 133 -2.03 4.52 -6.81
C MET A 133 -1.28 3.68 -5.77
N THR A 134 -0.14 4.15 -5.25
CA THR A 134 0.63 3.44 -4.19
C THR A 134 0.14 3.74 -2.78
N ARG A 135 -0.36 4.96 -2.51
CA ARG A 135 -1.05 5.27 -1.24
C ARG A 135 -2.46 4.66 -1.15
N TYR A 136 -3.05 4.27 -2.30
CA TYR A 136 -4.42 3.79 -2.42
C TYR A 136 -4.50 2.31 -2.80
N ALA A 137 -3.55 1.47 -2.36
CA ALA A 137 -3.81 0.04 -2.16
C ALA A 137 -4.78 -0.13 -0.97
N SER A 138 -5.93 0.53 -1.05
CA SER A 138 -6.98 0.55 -0.04
C SER A 138 -7.79 -0.71 -0.21
N GLU A 139 -7.94 -1.45 0.87
CA GLU A 139 -8.97 -2.48 0.94
C GLU A 139 -10.34 -1.85 0.58
N LYS A 140 -11.21 -2.61 -0.07
CA LYS A 140 -12.61 -2.22 -0.31
C LYS A 140 -13.55 -3.21 0.36
N ALA A 141 -14.53 -2.70 1.11
CA ALA A 141 -15.57 -3.50 1.71
C ALA A 141 -16.82 -3.54 0.81
N TYR A 142 -17.51 -4.67 0.79
CA TYR A 142 -18.83 -4.81 0.20
C TYR A 142 -19.74 -5.55 1.17
N ILE A 143 -21.00 -5.15 1.28
CA ILE A 143 -21.99 -5.83 2.11
C ILE A 143 -23.26 -6.12 1.30
N HIS A 144 -23.68 -7.38 1.35
CA HIS A 144 -25.02 -7.80 0.93
C HIS A 144 -25.89 -8.05 2.15
N THR A 145 -27.10 -7.51 2.12
CA THR A 145 -28.11 -7.68 3.17
C THR A 145 -29.19 -8.62 2.66
N ASP A 146 -29.87 -9.32 3.57
CA ASP A 146 -30.95 -10.25 3.21
C ASP A 146 -32.17 -9.54 2.60
N ARG A 147 -32.44 -8.30 3.03
CA ARG A 147 -33.59 -7.49 2.57
C ARG A 147 -33.15 -6.07 2.22
N ALA A 148 -34.01 -5.37 1.47
CA ALA A 148 -33.84 -3.95 1.15
C ALA A 148 -34.49 -3.02 2.18
N GLN A 149 -35.47 -3.52 2.95
CA GLN A 149 -36.24 -2.77 3.94
C GLN A 149 -36.44 -3.62 5.20
N TYR A 150 -36.52 -2.98 6.36
CA TYR A 150 -36.66 -3.63 7.67
C TYR A 150 -37.64 -2.86 8.55
N VAL A 151 -38.15 -3.52 9.59
CA VAL A 151 -38.95 -2.88 10.64
C VAL A 151 -38.09 -2.73 11.90
N ALA A 152 -38.33 -1.68 12.69
CA ALA A 152 -37.71 -1.50 13.99
C ALA A 152 -37.98 -2.74 14.89
N GLY A 153 -36.92 -3.32 15.44
CA GLY A 153 -36.96 -4.60 16.17
C GLY A 153 -36.52 -5.82 15.36
N ASP A 154 -36.39 -5.70 14.03
CA ASP A 154 -35.89 -6.79 13.18
C ASP A 154 -34.39 -7.03 13.37
N THR A 155 -33.95 -8.23 12.98
CA THR A 155 -32.53 -8.55 12.80
C THR A 155 -32.15 -8.40 11.33
N LEU A 156 -31.24 -7.48 11.04
CA LEU A 156 -30.63 -7.30 9.73
C LEU A 156 -29.49 -8.30 9.56
N TRP A 157 -29.65 -9.24 8.63
CA TRP A 157 -28.63 -10.23 8.30
C TRP A 157 -27.81 -9.77 7.11
N PHE A 158 -26.51 -10.00 7.15
CA PHE A 158 -25.64 -9.61 6.05
C PHE A 158 -24.43 -10.51 5.87
N LYS A 159 -23.92 -10.52 4.64
CA LYS A 159 -22.64 -11.10 4.25
C LYS A 159 -21.73 -10.00 3.76
N ALA A 160 -20.53 -9.93 4.33
CA ALA A 160 -19.52 -8.96 4.01
C ALA A 160 -18.36 -9.60 3.24
N TYR A 161 -17.73 -8.80 2.39
CA TYR A 161 -16.62 -9.16 1.54
C TYR A 161 -15.56 -8.05 1.62
N LEU A 162 -14.31 -8.45 1.77
CA LEU A 162 -13.15 -7.57 1.76
C LEU A 162 -12.26 -7.96 0.59
N VAL A 163 -12.00 -6.98 -0.27
CA VAL A 163 -11.20 -7.19 -1.48
C VAL A 163 -10.07 -6.18 -1.57
N ASP A 164 -9.02 -6.58 -2.28
CA ASP A 164 -7.93 -5.67 -2.66
C ASP A 164 -8.46 -4.58 -3.60
N GLY A 165 -8.15 -3.31 -3.32
CA GLY A 165 -8.66 -2.19 -4.12
C GLY A 165 -8.11 -2.10 -5.55
N LYS A 166 -6.99 -2.78 -5.84
CA LYS A 166 -6.35 -2.76 -7.16
C LYS A 166 -6.80 -3.92 -8.04
N PHE A 167 -6.84 -5.13 -7.50
CA PHE A 167 -7.17 -6.34 -8.26
C PHE A 167 -8.58 -6.89 -7.99
N HIS A 168 -9.29 -6.31 -7.00
CA HIS A 168 -10.62 -6.76 -6.56
C HIS A 168 -10.66 -8.26 -6.19
N THR A 169 -9.51 -8.82 -5.85
CA THR A 169 -9.37 -10.18 -5.36
C THR A 169 -9.70 -10.22 -3.88
N PRO A 170 -10.43 -11.24 -3.40
CA PRO A 170 -10.65 -11.43 -1.97
C PRO A 170 -9.32 -11.44 -1.23
N ASN A 171 -9.21 -10.60 -0.19
CA ASN A 171 -7.99 -10.47 0.59
C ASN A 171 -8.34 -10.16 2.04
N ALA A 172 -7.66 -10.81 2.98
CA ALA A 172 -7.89 -10.70 4.41
C ALA A 172 -6.73 -10.00 5.14
N LEU A 173 -6.24 -8.87 4.60
CA LEU A 173 -5.21 -8.08 5.29
C LEU A 173 -5.75 -7.56 6.64
N SER A 174 -6.96 -7.01 6.66
CA SER A 174 -7.70 -6.65 7.86
C SER A 174 -8.67 -7.76 8.28
N GLN A 175 -8.54 -8.23 9.52
CA GLN A 175 -9.42 -9.25 10.11
C GLN A 175 -10.65 -8.67 10.83
N THR A 176 -10.80 -7.34 10.85
CA THR A 176 -11.87 -6.65 11.60
C THR A 176 -12.57 -5.63 10.71
N LEU A 177 -13.87 -5.83 10.50
CA LEU A 177 -14.76 -4.92 9.79
C LEU A 177 -15.69 -4.22 10.78
N TYR A 178 -15.74 -2.90 10.70
CA TYR A 178 -16.68 -2.06 11.45
C TYR A 178 -17.92 -1.84 10.59
N VAL A 179 -19.09 -2.25 11.07
CA VAL A 179 -20.36 -2.05 10.40
C VAL A 179 -21.23 -1.15 11.29
N ASN A 180 -21.52 0.05 10.80
CA ASN A 180 -22.27 1.08 11.52
C ASN A 180 -23.57 1.39 10.79
N LEU A 181 -24.65 1.48 11.54
CA LEU A 181 -25.91 2.03 11.05
C LEU A 181 -25.99 3.51 11.47
N LEU A 182 -26.11 4.40 10.49
CA LEU A 182 -26.22 5.84 10.67
C LEU A 182 -27.65 6.30 10.37
N ASP A 183 -28.18 7.20 11.17
CA ASP A 183 -29.46 7.86 10.89
C ASP A 183 -29.34 8.92 9.77
N ALA A 184 -30.46 9.56 9.42
CA ALA A 184 -30.51 10.60 8.40
C ALA A 184 -29.62 11.83 8.71
N THR A 185 -29.25 12.05 9.98
CA THR A 185 -28.33 13.12 10.40
C THR A 185 -26.86 12.68 10.36
N GLY A 186 -26.59 11.41 10.04
CA GLY A 186 -25.26 10.81 10.08
C GLY A 186 -24.82 10.36 11.47
N LYS A 187 -25.69 10.43 12.48
CA LYS A 187 -25.38 9.96 13.84
C LYS A 187 -25.44 8.44 13.87
N ARG A 188 -24.41 7.82 14.44
CA ARG A 188 -24.33 6.36 14.61
C ARG A 188 -25.36 5.88 15.62
N THR A 189 -26.28 5.04 15.16
CA THR A 189 -27.33 4.45 15.99
C THR A 189 -26.95 3.06 16.48
N VAL A 190 -26.34 2.25 15.61
CA VAL A 190 -25.88 0.90 15.95
C VAL A 190 -24.47 0.68 15.39
N SER A 191 -23.65 -0.09 16.09
CA SER A 191 -22.29 -0.45 15.67
C SER A 191 -22.05 -1.93 15.95
N ARG A 192 -21.51 -2.64 14.96
CA ARG A 192 -21.13 -4.04 15.04
C ARG A 192 -19.70 -4.22 14.55
N LEU A 193 -18.92 -4.95 15.31
CA LEU A 193 -17.62 -5.46 14.89
C LEU A 193 -17.82 -6.86 14.33
N VAL A 194 -17.30 -7.10 13.13
CA VAL A 194 -17.39 -8.38 12.44
C VAL A 194 -15.97 -8.88 12.19
N HIS A 195 -15.71 -10.13 12.57
CA HIS A 195 -14.46 -10.79 12.27
C HIS A 195 -14.49 -11.32 10.83
N MET A 196 -13.49 -10.95 10.03
CA MET A 196 -13.29 -11.43 8.67
C MET A 196 -12.46 -12.70 8.70
N ASP A 197 -12.87 -13.72 7.94
CA ASP A 197 -12.09 -14.93 7.74
C ASP A 197 -10.83 -14.64 6.88
N SER A 198 -9.91 -15.62 6.83
CA SER A 198 -8.67 -15.53 6.06
C SER A 198 -8.88 -15.43 4.54
N THR A 199 -10.10 -15.60 4.05
CA THR A 199 -10.46 -15.48 2.64
C THR A 199 -11.12 -14.14 2.31
N GLY A 200 -11.27 -13.25 3.30
CA GLY A 200 -11.89 -11.94 3.12
C GLY A 200 -13.41 -11.97 3.16
N HIS A 201 -14.02 -13.00 3.76
CA HIS A 201 -15.48 -13.11 3.90
C HIS A 201 -15.90 -13.04 5.36
N ALA A 202 -17.10 -12.52 5.61
CA ALA A 202 -17.74 -12.64 6.91
C ALA A 202 -19.25 -12.67 6.79
N SER A 203 -19.91 -13.27 7.78
CA SER A 203 -21.35 -13.16 7.96
C SER A 203 -21.62 -12.51 9.31
N GLY A 204 -22.67 -11.70 9.38
CA GLY A 204 -23.01 -10.98 10.59
C GLY A 204 -24.46 -10.52 10.61
N ASP A 205 -24.84 -10.04 11.77
CA ASP A 205 -26.19 -9.59 12.08
C ASP A 205 -26.15 -8.29 12.89
N ILE A 206 -27.18 -7.47 12.72
CA ILE A 206 -27.45 -6.28 13.51
C ILE A 206 -28.90 -6.33 13.96
N THR A 207 -29.14 -6.45 15.27
CA THR A 207 -30.47 -6.28 15.85
C THR A 207 -30.81 -4.79 15.89
N LEU A 208 -31.89 -4.41 15.21
CA LEU A 208 -32.39 -3.05 15.15
C LEU A 208 -33.18 -2.74 16.44
N PRO A 209 -32.91 -1.62 17.14
CA PRO A 209 -33.72 -1.23 18.29
C PRO A 209 -35.19 -0.97 17.90
N ASP A 210 -36.13 -1.42 18.73
CA ASP A 210 -37.56 -1.16 18.55
C ASP A 210 -37.93 0.33 18.59
N SER A 211 -37.06 1.17 19.16
CA SER A 211 -37.24 2.63 19.27
C SER A 211 -36.81 3.41 18.03
N LEU A 212 -36.36 2.75 16.96
CA LEU A 212 -35.96 3.44 15.73
C LEU A 212 -37.16 4.12 15.04
N PRO A 213 -37.09 5.42 14.74
CA PRO A 213 -38.11 6.08 13.94
C PRO A 213 -38.06 5.61 12.48
N SER A 214 -39.19 5.74 11.77
CA SER A 214 -39.21 5.48 10.33
C SER A 214 -38.29 6.46 9.59
N GLY A 215 -37.45 5.96 8.71
CA GLY A 215 -36.53 6.80 7.95
C GLY A 215 -35.56 6.03 7.07
N ASP A 216 -34.78 6.81 6.33
CA ASP A 216 -33.69 6.28 5.52
C ASP A 216 -32.40 6.30 6.34
N TYR A 217 -31.83 5.12 6.53
CA TYR A 217 -30.59 4.92 7.25
C TYR A 217 -29.46 4.59 6.27
N GLN A 218 -28.23 4.83 6.70
CA GLN A 218 -27.03 4.44 5.95
C GLN A 218 -26.27 3.35 6.70
N LEU A 219 -26.11 2.21 6.05
CA LEU A 219 -25.17 1.18 6.48
C LEU A 219 -23.78 1.56 5.96
N LEU A 220 -22.89 1.90 6.88
CA LEU A 220 -21.51 2.25 6.63
C LEU A 220 -20.60 1.09 7.06
N ALA A 221 -19.71 0.65 6.19
CA ALA A 221 -18.74 -0.40 6.51
C ALA A 221 -17.31 -0.01 6.15
N TYR A 222 -16.36 -0.26 7.07
CA TYR A 222 -14.95 0.07 6.88
C TYR A 222 -14.02 -0.76 7.76
N THR A 223 -12.75 -0.86 7.36
CA THR A 223 -11.65 -1.37 8.21
C THR A 223 -10.86 -0.21 8.82
N ASN A 224 -10.03 -0.48 9.83
CA ASN A 224 -9.20 0.58 10.39
C ASN A 224 -8.18 1.12 9.38
N TRP A 225 -7.77 0.32 8.39
CA TRP A 225 -6.86 0.75 7.32
C TRP A 225 -7.54 1.74 6.36
N MET A 226 -8.80 1.50 6.00
CA MET A 226 -9.57 2.41 5.13
C MET A 226 -9.73 3.82 5.73
N ARG A 227 -9.64 3.97 7.05
CA ARG A 227 -9.72 5.28 7.72
C ARG A 227 -8.51 6.18 7.46
N ASN A 228 -7.40 5.61 6.99
CA ASN A 228 -6.22 6.38 6.61
C ASN A 228 -6.35 7.02 5.22
N ALA A 229 -7.38 6.63 4.45
CA ALA A 229 -7.74 7.20 3.16
C ALA A 229 -8.96 8.13 3.30
N ASP A 230 -9.31 8.81 2.20
CA ASP A 230 -10.48 9.68 2.18
C ASP A 230 -11.79 8.92 2.44
N ASN A 231 -12.77 9.60 3.06
CA ASN A 231 -14.06 9.00 3.42
C ASN A 231 -14.93 8.56 2.22
N GLU A 232 -14.52 8.89 1.00
CA GLU A 232 -15.20 8.49 -0.24
C GLU A 232 -15.07 6.99 -0.55
N PHE A 233 -14.03 6.33 0.00
CA PHE A 233 -13.76 4.91 -0.27
C PHE A 233 -14.47 3.96 0.71
N LEU A 234 -15.23 4.50 1.66
CA LEU A 234 -15.98 3.70 2.63
C LEU A 234 -17.29 3.19 2.00
N PHE A 235 -17.59 1.92 2.23
CA PHE A 235 -18.82 1.32 1.71
C PHE A 235 -20.05 1.94 2.37
N ARG A 236 -21.00 2.41 1.55
CA ARG A 236 -22.27 2.98 2.01
C ARG A 236 -23.43 2.35 1.26
N LYS A 237 -24.42 1.86 1.99
CA LYS A 237 -25.69 1.35 1.46
C LYS A 237 -26.85 2.03 2.16
N ARG A 238 -27.81 2.57 1.41
CA ARG A 238 -29.06 3.10 1.98
C ARG A 238 -30.01 1.96 2.31
N ILE A 239 -30.62 2.00 3.49
CA ILE A 239 -31.58 1.01 3.97
C ILE A 239 -32.78 1.76 4.56
N ARG A 240 -33.98 1.38 4.12
CA ARG A 240 -35.22 1.91 4.69
C ARG A 240 -35.56 1.11 5.95
N ILE A 241 -35.78 1.80 7.06
CA ILE A 241 -36.29 1.18 8.30
C ILE A 241 -37.59 1.88 8.65
N ASP A 242 -38.66 1.10 8.84
CA ASP A 242 -39.95 1.61 9.28
C ASP A 242 -40.16 1.32 10.77
N ALA A 243 -40.69 2.29 11.52
CA ALA A 243 -41.00 2.12 12.93
C ALA A 243 -42.05 1.02 13.14
N ARG A 244 -41.94 0.29 14.24
CA ARG A 244 -42.83 -0.83 14.57
C ARG A 244 -44.32 -0.45 14.64
N ASN A 245 -44.61 0.81 14.97
CA ASN A 245 -45.97 1.37 15.06
C ASN A 245 -46.28 2.33 13.90
N ALA A 246 -45.53 2.26 12.79
CA ALA A 246 -45.81 3.10 11.63
C ALA A 246 -47.18 2.76 11.04
N GLN A 247 -48.05 3.76 10.90
CA GLN A 247 -49.24 3.63 10.06
C GLN A 247 -48.79 3.34 8.62
N PRO A 248 -49.45 2.40 7.91
CA PRO A 248 -49.16 2.18 6.50
C PRO A 248 -49.33 3.51 5.76
N ASP A 249 -48.25 3.99 5.15
CA ASP A 249 -48.29 5.19 4.32
C ASP A 249 -49.10 4.82 3.07
N ASN A 250 -50.39 5.19 3.07
CA ASN A 250 -51.33 4.99 1.97
C ASN A 250 -51.02 5.90 0.76
N ARG A 251 -49.75 6.23 0.54
CA ARG A 251 -49.27 6.75 -0.73
C ARG A 251 -49.28 5.58 -1.70
N ILE A 252 -50.43 5.39 -2.33
CA ILE A 252 -50.56 4.64 -3.58
C ILE A 252 -49.45 5.19 -4.48
N ALA A 253 -48.41 4.38 -4.68
CA ALA A 253 -47.34 4.70 -5.60
C ALA A 253 -48.03 4.92 -6.95
N SER A 254 -48.11 6.17 -7.39
CA SER A 254 -48.45 6.43 -8.78
C SER A 254 -47.43 5.66 -9.59
N GLU A 255 -47.88 4.64 -10.34
CA GLU A 255 -47.05 3.94 -11.31
C GLU A 255 -46.63 4.94 -12.39
N SER A 256 -45.65 5.78 -12.08
CA SER A 256 -45.00 6.62 -13.07
C SER A 256 -44.21 5.67 -13.95
N LYS A 257 -44.68 5.39 -15.18
CA LYS A 257 -43.90 4.66 -16.19
C LYS A 257 -42.51 5.29 -16.28
N GLY A 258 -41.56 4.66 -15.59
CA GLY A 258 -40.21 5.14 -15.40
C GLY A 258 -39.28 3.98 -15.65
N PHE A 259 -38.09 4.30 -16.12
CA PHE A 259 -37.03 3.34 -16.27
C PHE A 259 -35.88 3.80 -15.38
N ARG A 260 -35.28 2.86 -14.64
CA ARG A 260 -34.11 3.11 -13.82
C ARG A 260 -32.88 2.69 -14.60
N VAL A 261 -32.02 3.63 -14.92
CA VAL A 261 -30.70 3.37 -15.51
C VAL A 261 -29.65 3.50 -14.41
N GLN A 262 -28.86 2.46 -14.22
CA GLN A 262 -27.73 2.45 -13.30
C GLN A 262 -26.44 2.19 -14.06
N VAL A 263 -25.41 2.96 -13.71
CA VAL A 263 -24.13 2.99 -14.41
C VAL A 263 -23.05 2.51 -13.45
N PHE A 264 -22.23 1.56 -13.90
CA PHE A 264 -21.20 0.88 -13.12
C PHE A 264 -19.85 1.05 -13.84
N PRO A 265 -19.07 2.09 -13.49
CA PRO A 265 -17.69 2.20 -13.96
C PRO A 265 -16.83 1.06 -13.43
N GLU A 266 -15.92 0.56 -14.26
CA GLU A 266 -14.98 -0.52 -13.91
C GLU A 266 -14.19 -0.24 -12.63
N GLY A 267 -13.77 1.02 -12.42
CA GLY A 267 -13.04 1.45 -11.22
C GLY A 267 -13.92 1.82 -10.01
N GLY A 268 -15.25 1.77 -10.14
CA GLY A 268 -16.22 2.21 -9.13
C GLY A 268 -16.46 3.73 -9.08
N GLN A 269 -15.53 4.53 -9.59
CA GLN A 269 -15.71 5.98 -9.84
C GLN A 269 -15.40 6.29 -11.30
N LEU A 270 -16.11 7.27 -11.86
CA LEU A 270 -15.91 7.77 -13.20
C LEU A 270 -15.09 9.06 -13.10
N VAL A 271 -13.91 9.08 -13.73
CA VAL A 271 -12.99 10.22 -13.66
C VAL A 271 -13.09 11.02 -14.96
N GLU A 272 -13.30 12.32 -14.84
CA GLU A 272 -13.41 13.22 -16.00
C GLU A 272 -12.13 13.20 -16.85
N GLY A 273 -12.29 13.14 -18.17
CA GLY A 273 -11.18 13.16 -19.13
C GLY A 273 -10.44 11.82 -19.32
N LEU A 274 -10.76 10.78 -18.55
CA LEU A 274 -10.13 9.46 -18.70
C LEU A 274 -11.08 8.46 -19.37
N SER A 275 -10.57 7.73 -20.37
CA SER A 275 -11.31 6.64 -21.02
C SER A 275 -11.37 5.43 -20.09
N GLY A 276 -12.58 4.94 -19.82
CA GLY A 276 -12.81 3.77 -18.98
C GLY A 276 -13.99 2.94 -19.46
N ARG A 277 -14.04 1.65 -19.09
CA ARG A 277 -15.19 0.79 -19.40
C ARG A 277 -16.29 1.02 -18.38
N VAL A 278 -17.52 0.99 -18.87
CA VAL A 278 -18.70 1.24 -18.06
C VAL A 278 -19.74 0.19 -18.43
N ALA A 279 -20.27 -0.49 -17.41
CA ALA A 279 -21.47 -1.31 -17.57
C ALA A 279 -22.70 -0.47 -17.25
N PHE A 280 -23.79 -0.69 -17.98
CA PHE A 280 -25.07 -0.05 -17.70
C PHE A 280 -26.15 -1.12 -17.55
N GLN A 281 -27.08 -0.87 -16.63
CA GLN A 281 -28.24 -1.72 -16.40
C GLN A 281 -29.48 -0.82 -16.48
N ALA A 282 -30.42 -1.16 -17.37
CA ALA A 282 -31.72 -0.51 -17.44
C ALA A 282 -32.80 -1.48 -16.97
N LEU A 283 -33.56 -1.05 -15.97
CA LEU A 283 -34.65 -1.81 -15.39
C LEU A 283 -35.97 -1.04 -15.56
N ASP A 284 -37.05 -1.75 -15.81
CA ASP A 284 -38.39 -1.20 -15.64
C ASP A 284 -38.72 -1.03 -14.14
N ASN A 285 -39.88 -0.44 -13.84
CA ASN A 285 -40.35 -0.30 -12.46
C ASN A 285 -40.64 -1.63 -11.75
N GLN A 286 -40.70 -2.74 -12.49
CA GLN A 286 -40.92 -4.09 -11.99
C GLN A 286 -39.60 -4.86 -11.79
N GLY A 287 -38.46 -4.25 -12.13
CA GLY A 287 -37.13 -4.86 -12.01
C GLY A 287 -36.73 -5.76 -13.18
N HIS A 288 -37.47 -5.78 -14.29
CA HIS A 288 -37.08 -6.52 -15.49
C HIS A 288 -36.08 -5.74 -16.34
N SER A 289 -35.13 -6.46 -16.94
CA SER A 289 -34.14 -5.89 -17.85
C SER A 289 -34.78 -5.39 -19.14
N LEU A 290 -34.53 -4.12 -19.47
CA LEU A 290 -34.92 -3.52 -20.75
C LEU A 290 -33.75 -3.62 -21.75
N SER A 291 -34.06 -3.89 -23.02
CA SER A 291 -33.04 -3.81 -24.09
C SER A 291 -32.70 -2.34 -24.35
N VAL A 292 -31.41 -2.02 -24.30
CA VAL A 292 -30.89 -0.67 -24.53
C VAL A 292 -29.93 -0.72 -25.71
N THR A 293 -30.10 0.20 -26.66
CA THR A 293 -29.14 0.43 -27.74
C THR A 293 -28.43 1.74 -27.45
N VAL A 294 -27.09 1.70 -27.44
CA VAL A 294 -26.25 2.89 -27.29
C VAL A 294 -25.87 3.35 -28.69
N CYS A 295 -26.33 4.53 -29.09
CA CYS A 295 -25.99 5.17 -30.36
C CYS A 295 -24.76 6.07 -30.21
#